data_AF-A0A7I7LG80-F1
#
_entry.id   AF-A0A7I7LG80-F1
#
_cell.length_a   1.000
_cell.length_b   1.000
_cell.length_c   1.000
_cell.angle_alpha   90.00
_cell.angle_beta   90.00
_cell.angle_gamma   90.00
#
_symmetry.space_group_name_H-M   'P 1'
#
loop_
_entity.id
_entity.type
_entity.pdbx_description
1 polymer ?
#
loop_
_entity_poly.entity_id
_entity_poly.type
_entity_poly.pdbx_seq_one_letter_code
_entity_poly.pdbx_strand_id
1 'polypeptide(L)'
;MDFDNGTEFLNKAVIKWAADMEIFFTRSRPYKKNDQATIESKNNHLVRRYGFYYRYDTDEERAVLNRLWHLVNDRLNYLTPTIKPISYGCSRDGHRRRLYDKPQTPLDRLLAAGVLSAAQQTELLTYRNSLNPPRSPTRSPTCKPPCSDSPKTRPNSSTPPPYPPLYPPSKPASASKARPPPDPDFAGIPYLMHEPGFAGILT
;
A
#
# COMPACT_ATOMS: atom_id res chain seq x y z
N MET A 1 3.53 -7.59 15.06
CA MET A 1 3.98 -7.23 13.71
C MET A 1 3.76 -8.43 12.80
N ASP A 2 3.24 -8.23 11.60
CA ASP A 2 2.86 -9.33 10.70
C ASP A 2 3.75 -9.35 9.47
N PHE A 3 4.36 -10.50 9.17
CA PHE A 3 5.25 -10.67 8.03
C PHE A 3 4.74 -11.75 7.08
N ASP A 4 5.09 -11.61 5.80
CA ASP A 4 5.03 -12.75 4.89
C ASP A 4 6.18 -13.72 5.18
N ASN A 5 6.17 -14.86 4.50
CA ASN A 5 7.13 -15.95 4.69
C ASN A 5 8.53 -15.68 4.08
N GLY A 6 8.86 -14.41 3.84
CA GLY A 6 10.14 -13.97 3.28
C GLY A 6 11.28 -14.06 4.30
N THR A 7 12.39 -14.65 3.88
CA THR A 7 13.59 -14.82 4.72
C THR A 7 14.30 -13.50 5.03
N GLU A 8 14.06 -12.47 4.23
CA GLU A 8 14.62 -11.13 4.39
C GLU A 8 14.16 -10.46 5.70
N PHE A 9 12.93 -10.73 6.16
CA PHE A 9 12.37 -10.18 7.40
C PHE A 9 12.45 -11.17 8.57
N LEU A 10 12.47 -12.47 8.31
CA LEU A 10 12.63 -13.52 9.34
C LEU A 10 14.10 -13.89 9.56
N ASN A 11 14.94 -12.89 9.78
CA ASN A 11 16.36 -13.09 10.09
C ASN A 11 16.62 -13.06 11.61
N LYS A 12 17.72 -13.68 12.06
CA LYS A 12 18.06 -13.78 13.49
C LYS A 12 18.21 -12.42 14.16
N ALA A 13 18.71 -11.42 13.45
CA ALA A 13 18.93 -10.08 13.99
C ALA A 13 17.61 -9.35 14.29
N VAL A 14 16.65 -9.41 13.36
CA VAL A 14 15.31 -8.83 13.52
C VAL A 14 14.53 -9.55 14.61
N ILE A 15 14.64 -10.88 14.67
CA ILE A 15 14.00 -11.68 15.74
C ILE A 15 14.53 -11.25 17.11
N LYS A 16 15.86 -11.11 17.25
CA LYS A 16 16.47 -10.68 18.51
C LYS A 16 16.04 -9.26 18.89
N TRP A 17 16.15 -8.32 17.97
CA TRP A 17 15.76 -6.93 18.19
C TRP A 17 14.30 -6.79 18.62
N ALA A 18 13.40 -7.54 17.98
CA ALA A 18 11.99 -7.49 18.33
C ALA A 18 11.69 -8.17 19.67
N ALA A 19 12.41 -9.23 20.03
CA ALA A 19 12.29 -9.83 21.36
C ALA A 19 12.72 -8.82 22.45
N ASP A 20 13.81 -8.10 22.23
CA ASP A 20 14.27 -7.04 23.15
C ASP A 20 13.26 -5.89 23.29
N MET A 21 12.44 -5.65 22.27
CA MET A 21 11.36 -4.65 22.27
C MET A 21 9.98 -5.19 22.65
N GLU A 22 9.87 -6.47 23.02
CA GLU A 22 8.60 -7.15 23.31
C GLU A 22 7.59 -7.09 22.15
N ILE A 23 8.08 -7.08 20.92
CA ILE A 23 7.27 -7.06 19.71
C ILE A 23 6.98 -8.49 19.25
N PHE A 24 5.73 -8.91 19.39
CA PHE A 24 5.28 -10.23 18.95
C PHE A 24 5.10 -10.31 17.42
N PHE A 25 5.48 -11.45 16.83
CA PHE A 25 5.31 -11.71 15.39
C PHE A 25 4.18 -12.67 15.08
N THR A 26 3.49 -12.37 13.98
CA THR A 26 2.61 -13.32 13.29
C THR A 26 3.14 -13.55 11.88
N ARG A 27 2.84 -14.73 11.31
CA ARG A 27 3.18 -15.08 9.94
C ARG A 27 1.92 -15.35 9.13
N SER A 28 1.92 -14.90 7.88
CA SER A 28 0.91 -15.27 6.91
C SER A 28 0.92 -16.79 6.65
N ARG A 29 -0.24 -17.35 6.25
CA ARG A 29 -0.30 -18.76 5.90
C ARG A 29 0.48 -19.01 4.62
N PRO A 30 1.25 -20.11 4.53
CA PRO A 30 1.95 -20.46 3.30
C PRO A 30 1.01 -20.48 2.09
N TYR A 31 1.41 -19.79 1.03
CA TYR A 31 0.69 -19.70 -0.25
C TYR A 31 -0.68 -19.00 -0.23
N LYS A 32 -0.99 -18.18 0.80
CA LYS A 32 -2.22 -17.36 0.83
C LYS A 32 -1.99 -15.88 0.55
N LYS A 33 -2.12 -15.52 -0.72
CA LYS A 33 -1.98 -14.15 -1.27
C LYS A 33 -2.94 -13.11 -0.67
N ASN A 34 -4.07 -13.54 -0.13
CA ASN A 34 -5.07 -12.63 0.41
C ASN A 34 -4.75 -12.19 1.85
N ASP A 35 -3.84 -12.87 2.54
CA ASP A 35 -3.50 -12.54 3.93
C ASP A 35 -2.81 -11.17 4.02
N GLN A 36 -2.09 -10.76 2.96
CA GLN A 36 -1.40 -9.47 2.87
C GLN A 36 -2.05 -8.50 1.87
N ALA A 37 -3.35 -8.69 1.54
CA ALA A 37 -4.02 -7.92 0.50
C ALA A 37 -3.97 -6.39 0.73
N THR A 38 -4.00 -5.93 1.99
CA THR A 38 -3.90 -4.50 2.31
C THR A 38 -2.50 -3.93 2.05
N ILE A 39 -1.44 -4.68 2.40
CA ILE A 39 -0.05 -4.30 2.11
C ILE A 39 0.16 -4.27 0.59
N GLU A 40 -0.26 -5.31 -0.12
CA GLU A 40 -0.13 -5.39 -1.58
C GLU A 40 -0.89 -4.28 -2.29
N SER A 41 -2.10 -3.96 -1.84
CA SER A 41 -2.87 -2.83 -2.38
C SER A 41 -2.15 -1.50 -2.18
N LYS A 42 -1.50 -1.28 -1.03
CA LYS A 42 -0.70 -0.07 -0.78
C LYS A 42 0.57 -0.04 -1.63
N ASN A 43 1.28 -1.15 -1.72
CA ASN A 43 2.47 -1.27 -2.56
C ASN A 43 2.15 -0.96 -4.03
N ASN A 44 1.01 -1.46 -4.52
CA ASN A 44 0.56 -1.13 -5.87
C ASN A 44 0.19 0.35 -6.02
N HIS A 45 -0.52 0.93 -5.05
CA HIS A 45 -0.97 2.32 -5.13
C HIS A 45 0.16 3.35 -4.96
N LEU A 46 1.18 3.01 -4.19
CA LEU A 46 2.28 3.90 -3.81
C LEU A 46 3.55 3.55 -4.58
N VAL A 47 4.14 2.41 -4.25
CA VAL A 47 5.47 2.04 -4.71
C VAL A 47 5.48 1.85 -6.23
N ARG A 48 4.57 1.04 -6.75
CA ARG A 48 4.54 0.73 -8.18
C ARG A 48 4.02 1.89 -9.03
N ARG A 49 3.21 2.77 -8.46
CA ARG A 49 2.68 3.95 -9.15
C ARG A 49 3.74 5.03 -9.36
N TYR A 50 4.61 5.25 -8.36
CA TYR A 50 5.60 6.33 -8.38
C TYR A 50 7.02 5.86 -8.66
N GLY A 51 7.43 4.74 -8.09
CA GLY A 51 8.77 4.14 -8.26
C GLY A 51 8.88 3.15 -9.43
N PHE A 52 7.79 2.89 -10.15
CA PHE A 52 7.77 1.97 -11.30
C PHE A 52 8.34 0.57 -10.98
N TYR A 53 8.67 -0.20 -12.02
CA TYR A 53 9.21 -1.58 -11.93
C TYR A 53 10.71 -1.63 -12.23
N TYR A 54 11.42 -0.52 -12.08
CA TYR A 54 12.84 -0.47 -12.41
C TYR A 54 13.70 -1.03 -11.29
N ARG A 55 14.83 -1.60 -11.70
CA ARG A 55 15.90 -1.96 -10.79
C ARG A 55 16.80 -0.74 -10.63
N TYR A 56 17.04 -0.34 -9.39
CA TYR A 56 17.88 0.80 -9.03
C TYR A 56 19.15 0.25 -8.37
N ASP A 57 20.26 0.27 -9.10
CA ASP A 57 21.52 -0.37 -8.70
C ASP A 57 22.62 0.66 -8.39
N THR A 58 22.47 1.93 -8.78
CA THR A 58 23.49 2.97 -8.52
C THR A 58 23.17 3.87 -7.32
N ASP A 59 24.19 4.52 -6.77
CA ASP A 59 24.03 5.45 -5.66
C ASP A 59 23.25 6.70 -6.07
N GLU A 60 23.42 7.18 -7.30
CA GLU A 60 22.67 8.31 -7.85
C GLU A 60 21.18 7.96 -7.97
N GLU A 61 20.88 6.77 -8.47
CA GLU A 61 19.51 6.25 -8.56
C GLU A 61 18.85 6.16 -7.19
N ARG A 62 19.57 5.67 -6.18
CA ARG A 62 19.11 5.64 -4.79
C ARG A 62 18.84 7.05 -4.24
N ALA A 63 19.71 8.02 -4.53
CA ALA A 63 19.54 9.39 -4.08
C ALA A 63 18.28 10.03 -4.69
N VAL A 64 18.03 9.80 -5.99
CA VAL A 64 16.81 10.25 -6.67
C VAL A 64 15.57 9.61 -6.06
N LEU A 65 15.62 8.30 -5.77
CA LEU A 65 14.51 7.57 -5.17
C LEU A 65 14.17 8.10 -3.77
N ASN A 66 15.17 8.38 -2.94
CA ASN A 66 14.97 8.98 -1.61
C ASN A 66 14.28 10.35 -1.72
N ARG A 67 14.73 11.20 -2.66
CA ARG A 67 14.09 12.50 -2.91
C ARG A 67 12.64 12.34 -3.37
N LEU A 68 12.36 11.37 -4.25
CA LEU A 68 11.01 11.07 -4.72
C LEU A 68 10.10 10.68 -3.56
N TRP A 69 10.56 9.82 -2.65
CA TRP A 69 9.72 9.36 -1.54
C TRP A 69 9.29 10.47 -0.60
N HIS A 70 10.16 11.45 -0.33
CA HIS A 70 9.77 12.62 0.44
C HIS A 70 8.60 13.37 -0.23
N LEU A 71 8.72 13.66 -1.53
CA LEU A 71 7.67 14.38 -2.28
C LEU A 71 6.35 13.59 -2.38
N VAL A 72 6.43 12.27 -2.55
CA VAL A 72 5.26 11.39 -2.59
C VAL A 72 4.57 11.35 -1.22
N ASN A 73 5.34 11.28 -0.13
CA ASN A 73 4.81 11.33 1.22
C ASN A 73 4.12 12.67 1.49
N ASP A 74 4.73 13.79 1.08
CA ASP A 74 4.14 15.12 1.23
C ASP A 74 2.80 15.21 0.51
N ARG A 75 2.78 14.79 -0.76
CA ARG A 75 1.57 14.77 -1.57
C ARG A 75 0.46 13.95 -0.94
N LEU A 76 0.77 12.76 -0.43
CA LEU A 76 -0.25 11.82 0.02
C LEU A 76 -0.76 12.11 1.43
N ASN A 77 0.10 12.61 2.31
CA ASN A 77 -0.27 12.88 3.70
C ASN A 77 -0.92 14.26 3.87
N TYR A 78 -0.47 15.27 3.11
CA TYR A 78 -0.86 16.67 3.32
C TYR A 78 -1.82 17.22 2.25
N LEU A 79 -1.73 16.72 1.01
CA LEU A 79 -2.37 17.35 -0.14
C LEU A 79 -3.47 16.51 -0.80
N THR A 80 -3.43 15.18 -0.63
CA THR A 80 -4.37 14.27 -1.33
C THR A 80 -5.50 13.85 -0.40
N PRO A 81 -6.76 14.27 -0.67
CA PRO A 81 -7.88 13.80 0.11
C PRO A 81 -8.17 12.32 -0.19
N THR A 82 -8.48 11.57 0.86
CA THR A 82 -8.87 10.15 0.78
C THR A 82 -10.26 9.96 1.37
N ILE A 83 -11.00 9.00 0.83
CA ILE A 83 -12.29 8.54 1.37
C ILE A 83 -12.09 7.27 2.18
N LYS A 84 -12.77 7.16 3.31
CA LYS A 84 -12.73 5.97 4.18
C LYS A 84 -14.16 5.45 4.40
N PRO A 85 -14.33 4.12 4.44
CA PRO A 85 -15.62 3.54 4.80
C PRO A 85 -15.89 3.81 6.28
N ILE A 86 -17.03 4.43 6.59
CA ILE A 86 -17.44 4.78 7.96
C ILE A 86 -18.49 3.82 8.51
N SER A 87 -19.34 3.26 7.65
CA SER A 87 -20.40 2.36 8.07
C SER A 87 -20.92 1.53 6.89
N TYR A 88 -21.90 0.69 7.17
CA TYR A 88 -22.62 -0.08 6.17
C TYR A 88 -24.10 0.31 6.20
N GLY A 89 -24.70 0.47 5.03
CA GLY A 89 -26.14 0.64 4.84
C GLY A 89 -26.71 -0.48 3.97
N CYS A 90 -28.00 -0.39 3.65
CA CYS A 90 -28.69 -1.32 2.75
C CYS A 90 -29.11 -0.61 1.46
N SER A 91 -28.97 -1.28 0.31
CA SER A 91 -29.61 -0.87 -0.94
C SER A 91 -31.12 -1.03 -0.84
N ARG A 92 -31.86 -0.41 -1.76
CA ARG A 92 -33.30 -0.70 -1.98
C ARG A 92 -33.57 -2.19 -2.16
N ASP A 93 -32.61 -2.92 -2.70
CA ASP A 93 -32.68 -4.36 -2.98
C ASP A 93 -32.18 -5.22 -1.80
N GLY A 94 -31.97 -4.63 -0.61
CA GLY A 94 -31.52 -5.33 0.60
C GLY A 94 -30.01 -5.65 0.66
N HIS A 95 -29.26 -5.44 -0.42
CA HIS A 95 -27.82 -5.68 -0.43
C HIS A 95 -27.03 -4.69 0.45
N ARG A 96 -26.08 -5.21 1.23
CA ARG A 96 -25.20 -4.40 2.07
C ARG A 96 -24.27 -3.53 1.22
N ARG A 97 -24.28 -2.22 1.45
CA ARG A 97 -23.42 -1.22 0.78
C ARG A 97 -22.53 -0.51 1.80
N ARG A 98 -21.29 -0.21 1.41
CA ARG A 98 -20.38 0.62 2.22
C ARG A 98 -20.77 2.08 2.08
N LEU A 99 -20.89 2.77 3.21
CA LEU A 99 -21.04 4.22 3.28
C LEU A 99 -19.67 4.83 3.56
N TYR A 100 -19.35 5.86 2.80
CA TYR A 100 -18.06 6.55 2.85
C TYR A 100 -18.24 7.95 3.42
N ASP A 101 -17.17 8.44 4.03
CA ASP A 101 -17.11 9.83 4.46
C ASP A 101 -16.86 10.81 3.31
N LYS A 102 -16.85 12.10 3.67
CA LYS A 102 -16.39 13.16 2.79
C LYS A 102 -14.87 13.03 2.61
N PRO A 103 -14.34 13.30 1.39
CA PRO A 103 -12.91 13.27 1.15
C PRO A 103 -12.14 14.20 2.10
N GLN A 104 -11.16 13.65 2.82
CA GLN A 104 -10.31 14.38 3.77
C GLN A 104 -8.86 13.92 3.65
N THR A 105 -7.90 14.84 3.80
CA THR A 105 -6.48 14.46 3.80
C THR A 105 -6.13 13.67 5.06
N PRO A 106 -5.10 12.80 5.02
CA PRO A 106 -4.63 12.12 6.22
C PRO A 106 -4.26 13.09 7.36
N LEU A 107 -3.66 14.24 7.07
CA LEU A 107 -3.42 15.28 8.07
C LEU A 107 -4.72 15.80 8.69
N ASP A 108 -5.74 16.14 7.88
CA ASP A 108 -7.02 16.64 8.41
C ASP A 108 -7.68 15.62 9.35
N ARG A 109 -7.54 14.33 9.04
CA ARG A 109 -8.03 13.24 9.91
C ARG A 109 -7.24 13.13 11.20
N LEU A 110 -5.92 13.31 11.14
CA LEU A 110 -5.05 13.29 12.31
C LEU A 110 -5.36 14.46 13.26
N LEU A 111 -5.61 15.64 12.71
CA LEU A 111 -6.04 16.81 13.48
C LEU A 111 -7.40 16.56 14.14
N ALA A 112 -8.35 15.98 13.40
CA ALA A 112 -9.68 15.64 13.93
C ALA A 112 -9.65 14.54 15.01
N ALA A 113 -8.61 13.71 15.07
CA ALA A 113 -8.47 12.66 16.07
C ALA A 113 -8.14 13.20 17.47
N GLY A 114 -7.67 14.45 17.60
CA GLY A 114 -7.40 15.08 18.90
C GLY A 114 -6.22 14.48 19.69
N VAL A 115 -5.38 13.66 19.06
CA VAL A 115 -4.25 12.97 19.71
C VAL A 115 -3.00 13.85 19.81
N LEU A 116 -2.91 14.91 19.00
CA LEU A 116 -1.73 15.77 18.89
C LEU A 116 -1.77 16.93 19.89
N SER A 117 -0.59 17.29 20.43
CA SER A 117 -0.44 18.52 21.21
C SER A 117 -0.63 19.77 20.33
N ALA A 118 -0.98 20.90 20.94
CA ALA A 118 -1.15 22.16 20.21
C ALA A 118 0.10 22.54 19.40
N ALA A 119 1.30 22.34 19.96
CA ALA A 119 2.56 22.61 19.29
C ALA A 119 2.74 21.74 18.03
N GLN A 120 2.45 20.43 18.12
CA GLN A 120 2.52 19.51 16.98
C GLN A 120 1.51 19.87 15.89
N GLN A 121 0.30 20.27 16.27
CA GLN A 121 -0.71 20.71 15.30
C GLN A 121 -0.23 21.95 14.53
N THR A 122 0.31 22.95 15.24
CA THR A 122 0.85 24.17 14.62
C THR A 122 2.03 23.88 13.68
N GLU A 123 2.94 22.99 14.08
CA GLU A 123 4.08 22.57 13.27
C GLU A 123 3.61 21.94 11.95
N LEU A 124 2.72 20.94 12.02
CA LEU A 124 2.22 20.23 10.84
C LEU A 124 1.42 21.13 9.90
N LEU A 125 0.64 22.07 10.45
CA LEU A 125 -0.10 23.05 9.65
C LEU A 125 0.84 24.05 8.97
N THR A 126 1.85 24.53 9.69
CA THR A 126 2.89 25.40 9.11
C THR A 126 3.60 24.70 7.97
N TYR A 127 3.99 23.43 8.18
CA TYR A 127 4.62 22.62 7.14
C TYR A 127 3.70 22.43 5.93
N ARG A 128 2.44 22.05 6.13
CA ARG A 128 1.44 21.93 5.05
C ARG A 128 1.33 23.21 4.22
N ASN A 129 1.30 24.36 4.89
CA ASN A 129 1.18 25.65 4.22
C ASN A 129 2.44 25.99 3.42
N SER A 130 3.61 25.51 3.83
CA SER A 130 4.85 25.68 3.06
C SER A 130 4.90 24.82 1.79
N LEU A 131 4.19 23.68 1.77
CA LEU A 131 4.13 22.77 0.62
C LEU A 131 3.24 23.28 -0.52
N ASN A 132 2.22 24.09 -0.21
CA ASN A 132 1.34 24.69 -1.20
C ASN A 132 1.77 26.14 -1.48
N PRO A 133 2.22 26.50 -2.70
CA PRO A 133 2.32 27.91 -3.03
C PRO A 133 0.92 28.54 -2.97
N PRO A 134 0.79 29.82 -2.55
CA PRO A 134 -0.49 30.51 -2.52
C PRO A 134 -1.12 30.44 -3.91
N ARG A 135 -2.33 29.86 -3.94
CA ARG A 135 -3.15 29.65 -5.14
C ARG A 135 -3.28 30.98 -5.90
N SER A 136 -2.57 31.14 -7.00
CA SER A 136 -2.95 32.16 -7.99
C SER A 136 -4.38 31.82 -8.41
N PRO A 137 -5.33 32.79 -8.46
CA PRO A 137 -6.68 32.50 -8.93
C PRO A 137 -6.60 32.06 -10.39
N THR A 138 -6.76 30.77 -10.65
CA THR A 138 -6.76 30.20 -12.00
C THR A 138 -7.93 30.78 -12.79
N ARG A 139 -7.57 31.55 -13.81
CA ARG A 139 -8.31 31.87 -15.03
C ARG A 139 -9.05 30.64 -15.59
N SER A 140 -10.27 30.85 -16.09
CA SER A 140 -11.20 29.88 -16.68
C SER A 140 -10.59 28.90 -17.69
N PRO A 141 -11.20 27.70 -17.90
CA PRO A 141 -10.66 26.69 -18.79
C PRO A 141 -11.14 26.93 -20.23
N THR A 142 -10.31 27.56 -21.07
CA THR A 142 -10.42 27.42 -22.52
C THR A 142 -9.03 27.23 -23.13
N CYS A 143 -8.77 26.03 -23.64
CA CYS A 143 -8.04 25.73 -24.88
C CYS A 143 -7.55 24.28 -24.86
N LYS A 144 -8.06 23.46 -25.80
CA LYS A 144 -7.39 22.22 -26.24
C LYS A 144 -6.27 22.60 -27.21
N PRO A 145 -5.09 21.95 -27.18
CA PRO A 145 -4.17 22.00 -28.31
C PRO A 145 -4.39 20.80 -29.27
N PRO A 146 -3.98 20.92 -30.54
CA PRO A 146 -4.20 19.89 -31.56
C PRO A 146 -3.15 18.77 -31.52
N CYS A 147 -3.54 17.60 -32.04
CA CYS A 147 -2.69 16.43 -32.29
C CYS A 147 -1.72 16.65 -33.46
N SER A 148 -0.49 16.15 -33.34
CA SER A 148 0.38 15.83 -34.49
C SER A 148 1.15 14.53 -34.24
N ASP A 149 1.06 13.64 -35.21
CA ASP A 149 1.70 12.32 -35.31
C ASP A 149 3.18 12.41 -35.72
N SER A 150 4.04 11.55 -35.15
CA SER A 150 5.33 11.08 -35.71
C SER A 150 5.98 9.97 -34.84
N PRO A 151 6.86 9.10 -35.39
CA PRO A 151 7.01 7.69 -34.99
C PRO A 151 8.02 7.42 -33.85
N LYS A 152 7.77 6.35 -33.07
CA LYS A 152 8.53 5.99 -31.85
C LYS A 152 9.77 5.13 -32.16
N THR A 153 10.95 5.74 -32.10
CA THR A 153 12.25 5.05 -31.89
C THR A 153 12.82 5.48 -30.54
N ARG A 154 13.42 4.55 -29.76
CA ARG A 154 13.89 4.77 -28.37
C ARG A 154 15.02 5.81 -28.29
N PRO A 155 14.83 6.98 -27.65
CA PRO A 155 15.93 7.89 -27.34
C PRO A 155 16.44 7.62 -25.92
N ASN A 156 17.75 7.78 -25.74
CA ASN A 156 18.37 7.85 -24.43
C ASN A 156 17.67 8.92 -23.57
N SER A 157 17.33 8.55 -22.33
CA SER A 157 16.73 9.40 -21.30
C SER A 157 15.36 10.02 -21.62
N SER A 158 14.47 10.03 -20.61
CA SER A 158 13.31 10.95 -20.50
C SER A 158 11.98 10.57 -21.16
N THR A 159 11.39 9.39 -20.90
CA THR A 159 9.89 9.20 -20.87
C THR A 159 9.51 7.87 -20.17
N PRO A 160 8.51 7.83 -19.26
CA PRO A 160 8.09 6.58 -18.61
C PRO A 160 7.28 5.67 -19.57
N PRO A 161 7.31 4.33 -19.37
CA PRO A 161 6.69 3.36 -20.24
C PRO A 161 5.16 3.40 -20.11
N PRO A 162 4.42 2.92 -21.14
CA PRO A 162 2.97 2.97 -21.14
C PRO A 162 2.41 2.13 -19.99
N TYR A 163 1.34 2.64 -19.37
CA TYR A 163 0.63 1.96 -18.28
C TYR A 163 0.19 0.56 -18.73
N PRO A 164 0.45 -0.50 -17.94
CA PRO A 164 -0.17 -1.78 -18.18
C PRO A 164 -1.70 -1.67 -17.95
N PRO A 165 -2.52 -2.47 -18.66
CA PRO A 165 -3.97 -2.45 -18.51
C PRO A 165 -4.37 -2.73 -17.06
N LEU A 166 -5.43 -2.04 -16.61
CA LEU A 166 -5.86 -2.00 -15.21
C LEU A 166 -6.27 -3.35 -14.59
N TYR A 167 -6.33 -4.44 -15.35
CA TYR A 167 -6.57 -5.80 -14.86
C TYR A 167 -5.91 -6.86 -15.77
N PRO A 168 -5.31 -7.93 -15.22
CA PRO A 168 -4.92 -9.10 -16.02
C PRO A 168 -6.16 -9.91 -16.47
N PRO A 169 -6.14 -10.58 -17.63
CA PRO A 169 -7.20 -11.52 -18.01
C PRO A 169 -7.26 -12.68 -17.01
N SER A 170 -8.48 -13.17 -16.74
CA SER A 170 -8.73 -14.31 -15.87
C SER A 170 -7.92 -15.52 -16.33
N LYS A 171 -7.10 -16.09 -15.44
CA LYS A 171 -6.40 -17.35 -15.73
C LYS A 171 -7.42 -18.49 -15.85
N PRO A 172 -7.31 -19.39 -16.85
CA PRO A 172 -8.03 -20.65 -16.81
C PRO A 172 -7.53 -21.52 -15.65
N ALA A 173 -8.43 -22.34 -15.10
CA ALA A 173 -8.18 -23.21 -13.96
C ALA A 173 -6.95 -24.11 -14.19
N SER A 174 -5.95 -24.03 -13.31
CA SER A 174 -4.77 -24.89 -13.36
C SER A 174 -4.97 -26.09 -12.43
N ALA A 175 -4.78 -27.30 -12.97
CA ALA A 175 -4.85 -28.57 -12.27
C ALA A 175 -3.87 -28.65 -11.08
N SER A 176 -4.30 -29.31 -10.01
CA SER A 176 -3.55 -29.52 -8.77
C SER A 176 -2.26 -30.34 -8.99
N LYS A 177 -1.10 -29.77 -8.67
CA LYS A 177 0.14 -30.55 -8.47
C LYS A 177 0.23 -31.05 -7.03
N ALA A 178 0.58 -32.31 -6.85
CA ALA A 178 0.77 -32.98 -5.56
C ALA A 178 1.95 -32.38 -4.77
N ARG A 179 1.87 -32.49 -3.44
CA ARG A 179 2.82 -31.93 -2.46
C ARG A 179 4.02 -32.88 -2.27
N PRO A 180 5.28 -32.40 -2.26
CA PRO A 180 6.41 -33.21 -1.80
C PRO A 180 6.40 -33.38 -0.27
N PRO A 181 7.01 -34.45 0.27
CA PRO A 181 7.04 -34.74 1.71
C PRO A 181 7.88 -33.70 2.49
N PRO A 182 7.59 -33.51 3.79
CA PRO A 182 8.28 -32.54 4.64
C PRO A 182 9.70 -33.00 5.03
N ASP A 183 10.61 -32.02 5.14
CA ASP A 183 12.00 -32.19 5.59
C ASP A 183 12.08 -32.60 7.08
N PRO A 184 12.96 -33.54 7.46
CA PRO A 184 13.05 -34.07 8.82
C PRO A 184 13.72 -33.12 9.85
N ASP A 185 14.33 -32.02 9.41
CA ASP A 185 15.20 -31.18 10.28
C ASP A 185 14.48 -30.03 11.00
N PHE A 186 13.15 -29.92 10.88
CA PHE A 186 12.35 -28.85 11.50
C PHE A 186 11.49 -29.34 12.67
N ALA A 187 12.08 -30.09 13.61
CA ALA A 187 11.46 -30.43 14.89
C ALA A 187 12.03 -29.54 16.00
N GLY A 188 11.27 -28.55 16.49
CA GLY A 188 11.68 -27.89 17.75
C GLY A 188 11.23 -26.46 18.06
N ILE A 189 10.14 -25.92 17.50
CA ILE A 189 9.54 -24.68 18.03
C ILE A 189 8.06 -24.94 18.31
N PRO A 190 7.57 -24.80 19.56
CA PRO A 190 6.17 -25.03 19.88
C PRO A 190 5.32 -23.91 19.27
N TYR A 191 4.76 -24.17 18.09
CA TYR A 191 3.67 -23.37 17.54
C TYR A 191 2.38 -23.79 18.24
N LEU A 192 1.69 -22.84 18.88
CA LEU A 192 0.31 -23.03 19.32
C LEU A 192 -0.57 -23.10 18.06
N MET A 193 -0.71 -24.31 17.52
CA MET A 193 -1.64 -24.60 16.43
C MET A 193 -3.05 -24.59 17.03
N HIS A 194 -3.87 -23.62 16.63
CA HIS A 194 -5.29 -23.66 16.92
C HIS A 194 -5.93 -24.72 16.00
N GLU A 195 -6.32 -25.85 16.58
CA GLU A 195 -7.05 -26.95 15.91
C GLU A 195 -8.36 -26.43 15.26
N PRO A 196 -8.64 -26.76 13.98
CA PRO A 196 -9.91 -26.47 13.35
C PRO A 196 -10.84 -27.70 13.38
N GLY A 197 -12.00 -27.57 14.02
CA GLY A 197 -13.18 -28.37 13.66
C GLY A 197 -13.99 -28.92 14.82
N PHE A 198 -15.15 -28.31 15.07
CA PHE A 198 -16.35 -29.11 15.30
C PHE A 198 -17.56 -28.40 14.70
N ALA A 199 -18.12 -29.01 13.66
CA ALA A 199 -19.41 -28.66 13.10
C ALA A 199 -20.50 -29.40 13.88
N GLY A 200 -21.57 -28.71 14.24
CA GLY A 200 -22.76 -29.32 14.84
C GLY A 200 -23.95 -28.37 14.78
N ILE A 201 -24.87 -28.65 13.87
CA ILE A 201 -26.24 -28.12 13.82
C ILE A 201 -27.07 -28.87 14.86
N LEU A 202 -27.91 -28.19 15.65
CA LEU A 202 -29.30 -28.61 15.98
C LEU A 202 -29.98 -27.60 16.92
N THR A 203 -31.16 -27.14 16.47
CA THR A 203 -32.30 -26.49 17.15
C THR A 203 -32.07 -25.23 17.98
#